data_AF-Q4WCI0-F1
#
_entry.id   AF-Q4WCI0-F1
#
_cell.length_a   1.000
_cell.length_b   1.000
_cell.length_c   1.000
_cell.angle_alpha   90.00
_cell.angle_beta   90.00
_cell.angle_gamma   90.00
#
_symmetry.space_group_name_H-M   'P 1'
#
loop_
_entity.id
_entity.type
_entity.pdbx_description
1 polymer ?
#
loop_
_entity_poly.entity_id
_entity_poly.type
_entity_poly.pdbx_seq_one_letter_code
_entity_poly.pdbx_strand_id
1 'polypeptide(L)'
;MQLLQARGHHAHANTKAVGVEFFNDILIPPDLLLDGARFDIADQVWVWENEDGSTFYFDIGEIVRFRVEMEEWHDQIPNAPDLGDGTTIERKPPYSIIGSMQMAGLGPVSWW
;
A
#
# COMPACT_ATOMS: atom_id res chain seq x y z
N MET A 1 18.09 -2.04 -7.10
CA MET A 1 16.79 -1.42 -6.79
C MET A 1 15.77 -1.99 -7.78
N GLN A 2 14.74 -2.68 -7.28
CA GLN A 2 13.77 -3.37 -8.14
C GLN A 2 12.50 -2.51 -8.28
N LEU A 3 12.10 -2.28 -9.52
CA LEU A 3 10.85 -1.61 -9.88
C LEU A 3 9.85 -2.67 -10.32
N LEU A 4 8.63 -2.61 -9.78
CA LEU A 4 7.57 -3.57 -10.08
C LEU A 4 6.30 -2.84 -10.55
N GLN A 5 5.48 -3.57 -11.30
CA GLN A 5 4.13 -3.15 -11.65
C GLN A 5 3.13 -4.06 -10.98
N ALA A 6 2.10 -3.46 -10.38
CA ALA A 6 1.02 -4.15 -9.68
C ALA A 6 -0.31 -3.49 -10.01
N ARG A 7 -1.41 -4.15 -9.68
CA ARG A 7 -2.74 -3.55 -9.69
C ARG A 7 -3.02 -2.95 -8.31
N GLY A 8 -3.76 -1.85 -8.24
CA GLY A 8 -4.31 -1.35 -6.97
C GLY A 8 -5.47 -2.23 -6.49
N HIS A 9 -5.48 -2.66 -5.23
CA HIS A 9 -6.55 -3.55 -4.69
C HIS A 9 -7.42 -2.86 -3.65
N HIS A 10 -6.82 -2.15 -2.70
CA HIS A 10 -7.54 -1.58 -1.58
C HIS A 10 -6.85 -0.31 -1.08
N ALA A 11 -7.59 0.58 -0.45
CA ALA A 11 -7.07 1.77 0.19
C ALA A 11 -7.66 1.87 1.60
N HIS A 12 -6.78 2.17 2.56
CA HIS A 12 -7.12 2.43 3.94
C HIS A 12 -6.34 3.67 4.39
N ALA A 13 -6.82 4.36 5.43
CA ALA A 13 -6.18 5.58 5.94
C ALA A 13 -4.70 5.38 6.32
N ASN A 14 -4.31 4.15 6.65
CA ASN A 14 -2.95 3.81 7.07
C ASN A 14 -2.13 3.14 5.97
N THR A 15 -2.70 2.80 4.81
CA THR A 15 -2.00 2.04 3.76
C THR A 15 -2.72 2.06 2.41
N LYS A 16 -1.97 2.11 1.31
CA LYS A 16 -2.45 1.71 -0.02
C LYS A 16 -1.96 0.30 -0.33
N ALA A 17 -2.88 -0.63 -0.61
CA ALA A 17 -2.55 -2.02 -0.91
C ALA A 17 -2.55 -2.27 -2.43
N VAL A 18 -1.53 -2.99 -2.89
CA VAL A 18 -1.33 -3.33 -4.29
C VAL A 18 -1.03 -4.83 -4.40
N GLY A 19 -1.18 -5.40 -5.59
CA GLY A 19 -1.04 -6.84 -5.78
C GLY A 19 -0.66 -7.19 -7.20
N VAL A 20 0.05 -8.30 -7.33
CA VAL A 20 0.37 -8.97 -8.59
C VAL A 20 -0.40 -10.30 -8.64
N GLU A 21 -0.37 -10.98 -9.78
CA GLU A 21 -1.19 -12.18 -10.02
C GLU A 21 -1.12 -13.25 -8.92
N PHE A 22 0.07 -13.47 -8.33
CA PHE A 22 0.29 -14.51 -7.32
C PHE A 22 0.54 -13.99 -5.90
N PHE A 23 0.59 -12.67 -5.67
CA PHE A 23 1.00 -12.11 -4.38
C PHE A 23 0.33 -10.75 -4.09
N ASN A 24 -0.24 -10.61 -2.89
CA ASN A 24 -1.07 -9.46 -2.50
C ASN A 24 -0.63 -8.76 -1.21
N ASP A 25 0.33 -9.31 -0.47
CA ASP A 25 0.82 -8.71 0.78
C ASP A 25 1.87 -7.61 0.48
N ILE A 26 1.50 -6.66 -0.39
CA ILE A 26 2.32 -5.51 -0.80
C ILE A 26 1.64 -4.23 -0.32
N LEU A 27 2.33 -3.49 0.52
CA LEU A 27 1.81 -2.33 1.22
C LEU A 27 2.64 -1.09 0.89
N ILE A 28 1.96 0.01 0.57
CA ILE A 28 2.55 1.34 0.44
C ILE A 28 2.06 2.19 1.62
N PRO A 29 2.92 2.43 2.63
CA PRO A 29 2.61 3.33 3.74
C PRO A 29 2.36 4.78 3.26
N PRO A 30 1.56 5.57 3.99
CA PRO A 30 1.29 6.97 3.70
C PRO A 30 2.55 7.81 3.48
N ASP A 31 3.52 7.66 4.37
CA ASP A 31 4.78 8.40 4.31
C ASP A 31 5.63 8.02 3.09
N LEU A 32 5.31 6.91 2.41
CA LEU A 32 5.96 6.41 1.21
C LEU A 32 5.11 6.61 -0.07
N LEU A 33 4.02 7.36 0.01
CA LEU A 33 3.31 7.89 -1.15
C LEU A 33 3.97 9.19 -1.64
N LEU A 34 3.46 9.76 -2.73
CA LEU A 34 3.90 11.08 -3.20
C LEU A 34 3.72 12.13 -2.11
N ASP A 35 4.62 13.10 -2.08
CA ASP A 35 4.54 14.20 -1.12
C ASP A 35 3.23 14.97 -1.28
N GLY A 36 2.59 15.30 -0.15
CA GLY A 36 1.26 15.90 -0.10
C GLY A 36 0.09 14.95 -0.38
N ALA A 37 0.31 13.65 -0.60
CA ALA A 37 -0.79 12.69 -0.71
C ALA A 37 -1.60 12.61 0.60
N ARG A 38 -2.92 12.58 0.48
CA ARG A 38 -3.85 12.55 1.61
C ARG A 38 -4.94 11.52 1.38
N PHE A 39 -5.46 10.94 2.47
CA PHE A 39 -6.58 10.02 2.39
C PHE A 39 -7.90 10.78 2.49
N ASP A 40 -8.78 10.57 1.51
CA ASP A 40 -10.17 10.98 1.59
C ASP A 40 -10.99 9.89 2.29
N ILE A 41 -11.48 10.19 3.49
CA ILE A 41 -12.24 9.24 4.30
C ILE A 41 -13.63 8.99 3.72
N ALA A 42 -14.25 9.98 3.09
CA ALA A 42 -15.61 9.84 2.56
C ALA A 42 -15.60 8.89 1.36
N ASP A 43 -14.62 9.05 0.47
CA ASP A 43 -14.50 8.26 -0.75
C ASP A 43 -13.57 7.04 -0.62
N GLN A 44 -12.94 6.85 0.55
CA GLN A 44 -12.01 5.77 0.85
C GLN A 44 -10.88 5.64 -0.19
N VAL A 45 -10.32 6.77 -0.60
CA VAL A 45 -9.33 6.86 -1.69
C VAL A 45 -8.17 7.75 -1.30
N TRP A 46 -6.97 7.41 -1.78
CA TRP A 46 -5.82 8.30 -1.67
C TRP A 46 -5.86 9.33 -2.81
N VAL A 47 -5.62 10.59 -2.46
CA VAL A 47 -5.67 11.73 -3.38
C VAL A 47 -4.32 12.43 -3.35
N TRP A 48 -3.85 12.87 -4.51
CA TRP A 48 -2.66 13.69 -4.65
C TRP A 48 -2.97 14.92 -5.51
N GLU A 49 -2.50 16.08 -5.09
CA GLU A 49 -2.62 17.33 -5.85
C GLU A 49 -1.21 17.70 -6.33
N ASN A 50 -1.05 17.90 -7.63
CA ASN A 50 0.23 18.30 -8.19
C ASN A 50 0.46 19.82 -8.03
N GLU A 51 1.66 20.29 -8.40
CA GLU A 51 2.03 21.70 -8.30
C GLU A 51 1.15 22.64 -9.14
N ASP A 52 0.54 22.12 -10.21
CA ASP A 52 -0.39 22.86 -11.09
C ASP A 52 -1.83 22.93 -10.53
N GLY A 53 -2.10 22.33 -9.37
CA GLY A 53 -3.42 22.26 -8.74
C GLY A 53 -4.36 21.22 -9.36
N SER A 54 -3.84 20.30 -10.18
CA SER A 54 -4.60 19.16 -10.70
C SER A 54 -4.69 18.06 -9.64
N THR A 55 -5.90 17.52 -9.46
CA THR A 55 -6.18 16.46 -8.49
C THR A 55 -6.15 15.09 -9.15
N PHE A 56 -5.43 14.15 -8.54
CA PHE A 56 -5.28 12.77 -8.97
C PHE A 56 -5.76 11.81 -7.88
N TYR A 57 -6.38 10.72 -8.31
CA TYR A 57 -6.95 9.70 -7.43
C TYR A 57 -6.22 8.39 -7.63
N PHE A 58 -5.73 7.78 -6.55
CA PHE A 58 -5.16 6.44 -6.60
C PHE A 58 -6.32 5.43 -6.65
N ASP A 59 -6.87 5.21 -7.83
CA ASP A 59 -8.04 4.34 -7.98
C ASP A 59 -7.72 2.86 -7.71
N ILE A 60 -8.76 2.09 -7.45
CA ILE A 60 -8.67 0.63 -7.36
C ILE A 60 -8.72 0.07 -8.78
N GLY A 61 -7.91 -0.96 -9.05
CA GLY A 61 -7.87 -1.62 -10.35
C GLY A 61 -6.90 -1.01 -11.34
N GLU A 62 -6.34 0.18 -11.09
CA GLU A 62 -5.31 0.76 -11.96
C GLU A 62 -3.98 0.02 -11.85
N ILE A 63 -3.21 0.05 -12.93
CA ILE A 63 -1.83 -0.44 -12.92
C ILE A 63 -0.93 0.65 -12.36
N VAL A 64 -0.19 0.30 -11.31
CA VAL A 64 0.73 1.18 -10.62
C VAL A 64 2.16 0.67 -10.74
N ARG A 65 3.12 1.59 -10.77
CA ARG A 65 4.56 1.33 -10.61
C ARG A 65 4.95 1.66 -9.18
N PHE A 66 5.68 0.77 -8.53
CA PHE A 66 6.22 1.03 -7.21
C PHE A 66 7.64 0.48 -7.12
N ARG A 67 8.43 1.07 -6.23
CA ARG A 67 9.74 0.57 -5.87
C ARG A 67 9.61 -0.30 -4.62
N VAL A 68 10.32 -1.43 -4.59
CA VAL A 68 10.49 -2.22 -3.36
C VAL A 68 11.47 -1.51 -2.43
N GLU A 69 11.02 -1.20 -1.21
CA GLU A 69 11.87 -0.62 -0.15
C GLU A 69 12.36 -1.68 0.83
N MET A 70 11.47 -2.59 1.22
CA MET A 70 11.77 -3.59 2.24
C MET A 70 10.95 -4.87 2.03
N GLU A 71 11.54 -5.98 2.44
CA GLU A 71 10.89 -7.28 2.57
C GLU A 71 10.83 -7.63 4.05
N GLU A 72 9.65 -8.04 4.53
CA GLU A 72 9.41 -8.41 5.92
C GLU A 72 9.04 -9.89 6.02
N TRP A 73 9.59 -10.57 7.02
CA TRP A 73 9.28 -11.96 7.35
C TRP A 73 8.73 -12.01 8.77
N HIS A 74 7.58 -12.65 8.93
CA HIS A 74 6.87 -12.71 10.21
C HIS A 74 6.75 -14.15 10.67
N ASP A 75 7.19 -14.40 11.91
CA ASP A 75 7.06 -15.71 12.52
C ASP A 75 5.60 -16.11 12.67
N GLN A 76 5.30 -17.37 12.34
CA GLN A 76 3.96 -17.94 12.36
C GLN A 76 3.79 -18.92 13.52
N ILE A 77 4.60 -18.79 14.58
CA ILE A 77 4.43 -19.57 15.81
C ILE A 77 2.96 -19.47 16.25
N PRO A 78 2.28 -20.62 16.44
CA PRO A 78 0.91 -20.62 16.94
C PRO A 78 0.87 -19.91 18.29
N ASN A 79 0.00 -18.90 18.39
CA ASN A 79 -0.28 -18.30 19.68
C ASN A 79 -0.93 -19.35 20.59
N ALA A 80 -0.65 -19.28 21.88
CA ALA A 80 -1.37 -20.07 22.88
C ALA A 80 -2.88 -19.87 22.69
N PRO A 81 -3.70 -20.91 22.92
CA PRO A 81 -5.15 -20.80 22.80
C PRO A 81 -5.65 -19.60 23.61
N ASP A 82 -6.45 -18.76 22.97
CA ASP A 82 -6.96 -17.52 23.55
C ASP A 82 -7.74 -17.84 24.84
N LEU A 83 -7.22 -17.38 25.97
CA LEU A 83 -7.84 -17.55 27.28
C LEU A 83 -8.90 -16.47 27.57
N GLY A 84 -9.26 -15.64 26.57
CA GLY A 84 -10.39 -14.73 26.64
C GLY A 84 -10.06 -13.32 27.15
N ASP A 85 -8.82 -12.84 26.97
CA ASP A 85 -8.42 -11.47 27.34
C ASP A 85 -8.77 -10.43 26.26
N GLY A 86 -9.40 -10.83 25.14
CA GLY A 86 -9.90 -9.88 24.14
C GLY A 86 -8.82 -9.07 23.42
N THR A 87 -7.54 -9.40 23.60
CA THR A 87 -6.45 -8.86 22.80
C THR A 87 -6.50 -9.48 21.41
N THR A 88 -7.02 -8.75 20.43
CA THR A 88 -6.95 -9.15 19.03
C THR A 88 -5.49 -9.16 18.59
N ILE A 89 -4.88 -10.35 18.57
CA ILE A 89 -3.54 -10.51 18.02
C ILE A 89 -3.64 -10.29 16.51
N GLU A 90 -3.10 -9.17 16.04
CA GLU A 90 -3.03 -8.85 14.62
C GLU A 90 -2.10 -9.88 13.94
N ARG A 91 -2.67 -10.80 13.17
CA ARG A 91 -1.91 -11.82 12.44
C ARG A 91 -1.32 -11.19 11.19
N LYS A 92 -0.02 -10.92 11.21
CA LYS A 92 0.72 -10.48 10.03
C LYS A 92 0.96 -11.66 9.06
N PRO A 93 0.93 -11.42 7.74
CA PRO A 93 1.26 -12.45 6.76
C PRO A 93 2.71 -12.91 6.96
N PRO A 94 3.06 -14.18 6.66
CA PRO A 94 4.42 -14.71 6.85
C PRO A 94 5.48 -13.95 6.07
N TYR A 95 5.09 -13.33 4.95
CA TYR A 95 5.95 -12.48 4.13
C TYR A 95 5.15 -11.30 3.60
N SER A 96 5.72 -10.10 3.66
CA SER A 96 5.15 -8.88 3.08
C SER A 96 6.23 -8.01 2.44
N ILE A 97 5.80 -7.17 1.50
CA ILE A 97 6.65 -6.19 0.83
C ILE A 97 6.17 -4.80 1.20
N ILE A 98 7.11 -3.95 1.63
CA ILE A 98 6.90 -2.51 1.75
C ILE A 98 7.43 -1.85 0.48
N GLY A 99 6.54 -1.13 -0.22
CA GLY A 99 6.89 -0.37 -1.40
C GLY A 99 6.76 1.14 -1.21
N SER A 100 7.26 1.89 -2.20
CA SER A 100 7.10 3.34 -2.28
C SER A 100 6.69 3.83 -3.67
N MET A 101 6.07 5.01 -3.69
CA MET A 101 5.66 5.76 -4.88
C MET A 101 6.14 7.23 -4.84
N GLN A 102 7.15 7.54 -4.02
CA GLN A 102 7.63 8.91 -3.76
C GLN A 102 8.33 9.61 -4.93
N MET A 103 8.69 8.88 -5.99
CA MET A 103 9.46 9.43 -7.11
C MET A 103 8.59 9.61 -8.35
N ALA A 104 8.95 10.62 -9.16
CA ALA A 104 8.35 10.83 -10.47
C ALA A 104 8.44 9.55 -11.33
N GLY A 105 7.33 9.22 -12.00
CA GLY A 105 7.19 7.99 -12.78
C GLY A 105 6.73 6.75 -11.99
N LEU A 106 6.52 6.87 -10.67
CA LEU A 106 5.86 5.87 -9.82
C LEU A 106 4.38 6.22 -9.57
N GLY A 107 3.64 5.34 -8.90
CA GLY A 107 2.17 5.47 -8.79
C GLY A 107 1.45 4.94 -10.03
N PRO A 108 0.18 5.32 -10.24
CA PRO A 108 -0.57 4.95 -11.43
C PRO A 108 0.16 5.32 -12.72
N VAL A 109 0.22 4.37 -13.65
CA VAL A 109 0.91 4.56 -14.93
C VAL A 109 0.23 5.63 -15.78
N SER A 110 -1.08 5.86 -15.56
CA SER A 110 -1.90 6.87 -16.25
C SER A 110 -1.51 8.32 -15.94
N TRP A 111 -0.65 8.57 -14.94
CA TRP A 111 -0.26 9.92 -14.52
C TRP A 111 0.95 10.50 -15.27
N TRP A 112 1.60 9.70 -16.12
CA TRP A 112 2.86 10.02 -16.79
C TRP A 112 2.78 9.74 -18.29
#